data_AF-A0A0P8W7X2-F1
#
_entry.id   AF-A0A0P8W7X2-F1
#
_cell.length_a   1.000
_cell.length_b   1.000
_cell.length_c   1.000
_cell.angle_alpha   90.00
_cell.angle_beta   90.00
_cell.angle_gamma   90.00
#
_symmetry.space_group_name_H-M   'P 1'
#
loop_
_entity.id
_entity.type
_entity.pdbx_description
1 polymer ?
#
loop_
_entity_poly.entity_id
_entity_poly.type
_entity_poly.pdbx_seq_one_letter_code
_entity_poly.pdbx_strand_id
1 'polypeptide(L)'
;MLNSIIAGRVRDGSVYKMTLEVPEKEFFEIYSDLDNEAAEDILKQYMMYHADDGRYSDISILHDSNAHVVSIRAIMHYDGNDHTEQFNIPPYLSNKM
;
A
#
# COMPACT_ATOMS: atom_id res chain seq x y z
N MET A 1 -8.41 7.76 3.21
CA MET A 1 -7.39 6.71 3.36
C MET A 1 -6.11 7.02 2.58
N LEU A 2 -6.04 6.93 1.23
CA LEU A 2 -4.74 7.02 0.54
C LEU A 2 -3.90 8.29 0.86
N ASN A 3 -4.54 9.44 1.01
CA ASN A 3 -3.87 10.70 1.38
C ASN A 3 -3.35 10.76 2.83
N SER A 4 -3.85 9.90 3.72
CA SER A 4 -3.44 9.82 5.12
C SER A 4 -2.43 8.70 5.38
N ILE A 5 -2.06 7.94 4.35
CA ILE A 5 -1.02 6.91 4.44
C ILE A 5 0.34 7.57 4.54
N ILE A 6 1.10 7.18 5.55
CA ILE A 6 2.53 7.51 5.65
C ILE A 6 3.31 6.36 5.02
N ALA A 7 4.13 6.67 4.01
CA ALA A 7 4.94 5.68 3.32
C ALA A 7 6.42 5.85 3.65
N GLY A 8 7.05 4.74 4.04
CA GLY A 8 8.49 4.61 4.20
C GLY A 8 9.06 3.63 3.19
N ARG A 9 10.24 3.93 2.64
CA ARG A 9 11.03 3.01 1.81
C ARG A 9 12.47 2.99 2.28
N VAL A 10 13.00 1.80 2.45
CA VAL A 10 14.41 1.58 2.79
C VAL A 10 15.02 0.65 1.76
N ARG A 11 16.09 1.10 1.10
CA ARG A 11 16.83 0.26 0.15
C ARG A 11 17.59 -0.83 0.92
N ASP A 12 17.43 -2.07 0.51
CA ASP A 12 18.17 -3.21 1.04
C ASP A 12 18.73 -4.04 -0.13
N GLY A 13 20.02 -3.83 -0.44
CA GLY A 13 20.65 -4.42 -1.62
C GLY A 13 20.00 -3.96 -2.93
N SER A 14 19.45 -4.91 -3.69
CA SER A 14 18.76 -4.67 -4.97
C SER A 14 17.26 -4.40 -4.83
N VAL A 15 16.69 -4.57 -3.64
CA VAL A 15 15.26 -4.39 -3.38
C VAL A 15 15.00 -3.19 -2.47
N TYR A 16 13.74 -2.82 -2.31
CA TYR A 16 13.32 -1.85 -1.30
C TYR A 16 12.32 -2.49 -0.35
N LYS A 17 12.50 -2.28 0.96
CA LYS A 17 11.47 -2.59 1.94
C LYS A 17 10.54 -1.40 2.04
N MET A 18 9.29 -1.62 1.68
CA MET A 18 8.22 -0.62 1.77
C MET A 18 7.41 -0.85 3.03
N THR A 19 7.00 0.24 3.67
CA THR A 19 6.06 0.23 4.78
C THR A 19 5.02 1.31 4.53
N LEU A 20 3.75 0.93 4.58
CA LEU A 20 2.60 1.82 4.57
C LEU A 20 1.99 1.81 5.95
N GLU A 21 1.91 2.96 6.58
CA GLU A 21 1.21 3.14 7.86
C GLU A 21 -0.14 3.79 7.59
N VAL A 22 -1.20 3.06 7.91
CA VAL A 22 -2.59 3.47 7.72
C VAL A 22 -3.18 3.75 9.10
N PRO A 23 -3.86 4.90 9.31
CA PRO A 23 -4.62 5.12 10.53
C PRO A 23 -5.64 4.00 10.75
N GLU A 24 -5.62 3.38 11.93
CA GLU A 24 -6.47 2.22 12.29
C GLU A 24 -7.94 2.46 11.96
N LYS A 25 -8.45 3.64 12.32
CA LYS A 25 -9.84 4.02 12.06
C LYS A 25 -10.18 3.99 10.57
N GLU A 26 -9.31 4.53 9.72
CA GLU A 26 -9.57 4.58 8.27
C GLU A 26 -9.44 3.20 7.61
N PHE A 27 -8.57 2.34 8.14
CA PHE A 27 -8.48 0.95 7.71
C PHE A 27 -9.80 0.22 7.97
N PHE A 28 -10.30 0.27 9.21
CA PHE A 28 -11.51 -0.43 9.62
C PHE A 28 -12.82 0.19 9.11
N GLU A 29 -12.77 1.38 8.51
CA GLU A 29 -13.90 1.93 7.74
C GLU A 29 -14.12 1.20 6.40
N ILE A 30 -13.09 0.52 5.88
CA ILE A 30 -13.11 -0.14 4.56
C ILE A 30 -12.98 -1.67 4.68
N TYR A 31 -12.08 -2.16 5.53
CA TYR A 31 -11.77 -3.58 5.67
C TYR A 31 -12.24 -4.10 7.03
N SER A 32 -12.88 -5.28 7.05
CA SER A 32 -13.35 -5.90 8.29
C SER A 32 -12.26 -6.67 9.03
N ASP A 33 -11.24 -7.14 8.31
CA ASP A 33 -10.27 -8.11 8.79
C ASP A 33 -8.84 -7.72 8.43
N LEU A 34 -7.89 -8.11 9.30
CA LEU A 34 -6.46 -7.89 9.13
C LEU A 34 -5.85 -9.07 8.36
N ASP A 35 -6.11 -9.15 7.07
CA ASP A 35 -5.63 -10.22 6.20
C ASP A 35 -4.74 -9.72 5.06
N ASN A 36 -4.17 -10.68 4.33
CA ASN A 36 -3.29 -10.38 3.21
C ASN A 36 -4.05 -9.79 2.00
N GLU A 37 -5.34 -10.05 1.86
CA GLU A 37 -6.15 -9.51 0.76
C GLU A 37 -6.35 -8.00 0.94
N ALA A 38 -6.71 -7.57 2.14
CA ALA A 38 -6.78 -6.16 2.51
C ALA A 38 -5.42 -5.45 2.34
N ALA A 39 -4.34 -6.10 2.79
CA ALA A 39 -2.99 -5.57 2.65
C ALA A 39 -2.56 -5.40 1.19
N GLU A 40 -2.84 -6.40 0.35
CA GLU A 40 -2.53 -6.38 -1.08
C GLU A 40 -3.33 -5.32 -1.82
N ASP A 41 -4.63 -5.19 -1.51
CA ASP A 41 -5.50 -4.19 -2.12
C ASP A 41 -5.03 -2.76 -1.79
N ILE A 42 -4.74 -2.45 -0.52
CA ILE A 42 -4.21 -1.13 -0.13
C ILE A 42 -2.88 -0.85 -0.82
N LEU A 43 -1.95 -1.82 -0.83
CA LEU A 43 -0.64 -1.64 -1.46
C LEU A 43 -0.79 -1.36 -2.96
N LYS A 44 -1.62 -2.13 -3.65
CA LYS A 44 -1.94 -1.95 -5.07
C LYS A 44 -2.53 -0.57 -5.34
N GLN A 45 -3.54 -0.17 -4.57
CA GLN A 45 -4.19 1.14 -4.73
C GLN A 45 -3.23 2.29 -4.47
N TYR A 46 -2.40 2.18 -3.43
CA TYR A 46 -1.38 3.19 -3.12
C TYR A 46 -0.38 3.35 -4.27
N MET A 47 0.13 2.24 -4.80
CA MET A 47 1.05 2.27 -5.93
C MET A 47 0.42 2.86 -7.19
N MET A 48 -0.80 2.45 -7.51
CA MET A 48 -1.56 2.99 -8.63
C MET A 48 -1.77 4.51 -8.50
N TYR A 49 -2.12 4.98 -7.30
CA TYR A 49 -2.32 6.40 -7.02
C TYR A 49 -1.04 7.23 -7.24
N HIS A 50 0.11 6.65 -6.93
CA HIS A 50 1.42 7.28 -7.12
C HIS A 50 2.07 7.00 -8.49
N ALA A 51 1.37 6.29 -9.39
CA ALA A 51 1.91 5.82 -10.67
C ALA A 51 3.26 5.08 -10.52
N ASP A 52 3.37 4.29 -9.45
CA ASP A 52 4.56 3.51 -9.13
C ASP A 52 4.49 2.15 -9.83
N ASP A 53 5.47 1.87 -10.70
CA ASP A 53 5.58 0.67 -11.53
C ASP A 53 6.33 -0.49 -10.84
N GLY A 54 6.66 -0.33 -9.55
CA GLY A 54 7.29 -1.37 -8.76
C GLY A 54 6.46 -2.65 -8.72
N ARG A 55 7.14 -3.79 -8.63
CA ARG A 55 6.49 -5.08 -8.33
C ARG A 55 6.72 -5.40 -6.87
N TYR A 56 5.72 -5.94 -6.18
CA TYR A 56 5.85 -6.27 -4.76
C TYR A 56 5.77 -7.78 -4.50
N SER A 57 6.45 -8.22 -3.45
CA SER A 57 6.38 -9.57 -2.88
C SER A 57 6.38 -9.50 -1.36
N ASP A 58 6.14 -10.65 -0.72
CA ASP A 58 6.31 -10.83 0.72
C ASP A 58 5.50 -9.83 1.56
N ILE A 59 4.21 -9.71 1.22
CA ILE A 59 3.27 -8.82 1.90
C ILE A 59 3.00 -9.35 3.32
N SER A 60 3.02 -8.43 4.29
CA SER A 60 2.56 -8.69 5.64
C SER A 60 1.79 -7.50 6.18
N ILE A 61 0.83 -7.79 7.05
CA ILE A 61 0.03 -6.80 7.77
C ILE A 61 0.26 -6.96 9.27
N LEU A 62 0.41 -5.83 9.96
CA LEU A 62 0.58 -5.75 11.40
C LEU A 62 -0.35 -4.67 11.93
N HIS A 63 -0.98 -4.94 13.07
CA HIS A 63 -1.79 -3.96 13.76
C HIS A 63 -1.15 -3.61 15.11
N ASP A 64 -0.82 -2.33 15.29
CA ASP A 64 -0.44 -1.76 16.57
C ASP A 64 -1.61 -0.97 17.14
N SER A 65 -2.36 -1.63 18.03
CA SER A 65 -3.53 -1.04 18.70
C SER A 65 -3.17 0.04 19.73
N ASN A 66 -1.91 0.11 20.19
CA ASN A 66 -1.48 1.17 21.09
C ASN A 66 -1.18 2.46 20.31
N ALA A 67 -0.64 2.33 19.10
CA ALA A 67 -0.37 3.45 18.21
C ALA A 67 -1.58 3.84 17.34
N HIS A 68 -2.63 3.01 17.32
CA HIS A 68 -3.77 3.12 16.40
C HIS A 68 -3.33 3.15 14.92
N VAL A 69 -2.41 2.24 14.56
CA VAL A 69 -1.84 2.13 13.21
C VAL A 69 -1.90 0.69 12.72
N VAL A 70 -2.31 0.53 11.46
CA VAL A 70 -2.12 -0.70 10.69
C VAL A 70 -0.95 -0.50 9.74
N SER A 71 0.08 -1.32 9.88
CA SER A 71 1.27 -1.31 9.03
C SER A 71 1.21 -2.42 8.00
N ILE A 72 1.34 -2.06 6.73
CA ILE A 72 1.52 -3.00 5.63
C ILE A 72 2.96 -2.94 5.19
N ARG A 73 3.61 -4.09 5.09
CA ARG A 73 5.01 -4.20 4.67
C ARG A 73 5.10 -5.09 3.44
N ALA A 74 5.96 -4.69 2.52
CA ALA A 74 6.25 -5.46 1.31
C ALA A 74 7.68 -5.24 0.84
N ILE A 75 8.20 -6.21 0.07
CA ILE A 75 9.44 -6.08 -0.67
C ILE A 75 9.11 -5.59 -2.07
N MET A 76 9.71 -4.47 -2.46
CA MET A 76 9.57 -3.86 -3.78
C MET A 76 10.77 -4.20 -4.66
N HIS A 77 10.47 -4.62 -5.88
CA HIS A 77 11.40 -4.92 -6.95
C HIS A 77 11.18 -3.91 -8.07
N TYR A 78 12.25 -3.18 -8.40
CA TYR A 78 12.28 -2.20 -9.49
C TYR A 78 13.24 -2.70 -10.56
N ASP A 79 12.89 -3.81 -11.19
CA ASP A 79 13.71 -4.38 -12.26
C ASP A 79 13.29 -3.80 -13.62
N GLY A 80 14.20 -3.03 -14.21
CA GLY A 80 14.34 -2.78 -15.65
C GLY A 80 13.08 -2.50 -16.48
N ASN A 81 12.68 -1.22 -16.57
CA ASN A 81 12.03 -0.59 -17.73
C ASN A 81 10.77 -1.25 -18.34
N ASP A 82 10.08 -2.13 -17.61
CA ASP A 82 8.79 -2.70 -18.02
C ASP A 82 7.66 -1.74 -17.59
N HIS A 83 7.31 -0.81 -18.48
CA HIS A 83 6.18 0.09 -18.31
C HIS A 83 4.86 -0.70 -18.16
N THR A 84 4.21 -0.62 -16.99
CA THR A 84 2.87 -1.20 -16.80
C THR A 84 1.80 -0.24 -17.30
N GLU A 85 0.81 -0.75 -18.04
CA GLU A 85 -0.26 0.07 -18.63
C GLU A 85 -1.07 0.86 -17.59
N GLN A 86 -1.47 2.06 -17.99
CA GLN A 86 -2.20 3.02 -17.17
C GLN A 86 -3.60 2.51 -16.82
N PHE A 87 -3.88 2.32 -15.54
CA PHE A 87 -5.16 1.76 -15.07
C PHE A 87 -6.07 2.82 -14.44
N ASN A 88 -7.38 2.71 -14.69
CA ASN A 88 -8.38 3.64 -14.14
C ASN A 88 -8.54 3.48 -12.63
N ILE A 89 -8.43 4.59 -11.88
CA ILE A 89 -8.73 4.63 -10.44
C ILE A 89 -10.25 4.36 -10.26
N PRO A 90 -10.64 3.36 -9.45
CA PRO A 90 -12.05 3.10 -9.16
C PRO A 90 -12.76 4.31 -8.53
N PRO A 91 -14.05 4.55 -8.85
CA PRO A 91 -14.78 5.74 -8.40
C PRO A 91 -14.88 5.89 -6.88
N TYR A 92 -14.90 4.78 -6.14
CA TYR A 92 -14.98 4.79 -4.68
C TYR A 92 -13.70 5.31 -3.98
N LEU A 93 -12.61 5.51 -4.75
CA LEU A 93 -11.34 6.08 -4.29
C LEU A 93 -11.12 7.52 -4.81
N SER A 94 -12.00 7.99 -5.69
CA SER A 94 -11.93 9.32 -6.29
C SER A 94 -12.75 10.30 -5.46
N ASN A 95 -12.08 11.26 -4.82
CA ASN A 95 -12.74 12.33 -4.05
C ASN A 95 -13.38 13.43 -4.95
N LYS A 96 -13.77 13.09 -6.18
CA LYS A 96 -14.54 13.98 -7.05
C LYS A 96 -16.03 13.81 -6.75
N MET A 97 -16.60 14.79 -6.04
CA MET A 97 -17.94 15.27 -6.35
C MET A 97 -17.95 15.90 -7.76
#